data_AF-A0A812LQ50-F1
#
_entry.id   AF-A0A812LQ50-F1
#
_cell.length_a   1.000
_cell.length_b   1.000
_cell.length_c   1.000
_cell.angle_alpha   90.00
_cell.angle_beta   90.00
_cell.angle_gamma   90.00
#
_symmetry.space_group_name_H-M   'P 1'
#
loop_
_entity.id
_entity.type
_entity.pdbx_description
1 polymer ?
#
loop_
_entity_poly.entity_id
_entity_poly.type
_entity_poly.pdbx_seq_one_letter_code
_entity_poly.pdbx_strand_id
1 'polypeptide(L)'
;MGKIGKSSKAKRQTFGHVVPLGGSCLVTKHLENKGLRVCKFPFDWMYSTPYLVRHALLDDFKTFLDTAKCQRSEALDEVKSGTIHTTYRRMQSTKAKNVVFPHHQLWPKASNARRDRGSYRRSVARLRRVLGSKDSKVRTLFVLAVAEGEGSLEVLRDEHWKPPGQGKKGKCPSVPDCGGPELCSRAEILRLYECLQQKAKGPFHLDVVYLLKSLKGKKTEKTRTPRSSVVLQRRSGNQSLRVCEMWCKGENTGLAFREDADMLAFHKLITDSNRRCFKPISLDASGTKGYRDKGDRKGEQKDQKGTRASQTESSRRHGDGKDGKRKLRFVWANPKTKGSEAHKRYEVYKKAKTVGEFLDLGGVKGDLLFDQARGFLTFL
;
A
#
# COMPACT_ATOMS: atom_id res chain seq x y z
N MET A 1 -45.41 0.34 25.14
CA MET A 1 -44.74 1.03 24.00
C MET A 1 -43.75 2.07 24.54
N GLY A 2 -42.47 1.72 24.67
CA GLY A 2 -41.41 2.64 25.11
C GLY A 2 -40.51 3.04 23.94
N LYS A 3 -40.43 4.33 23.62
CA LYS A 3 -39.59 4.86 22.53
C LYS A 3 -38.11 4.77 22.91
N ILE A 4 -37.36 3.94 22.19
CA ILE A 4 -35.90 3.89 22.28
C ILE A 4 -35.34 5.18 21.65
N GLY A 5 -34.60 5.94 22.46
CA GLY A 5 -33.95 7.19 22.09
C GLY A 5 -32.96 7.03 20.93
N LYS A 6 -32.89 8.09 20.12
CA LYS A 6 -31.96 8.24 18.99
C LYS A 6 -30.51 8.16 19.50
N SER A 7 -29.91 6.98 19.37
CA SER A 7 -28.47 6.79 19.55
C SER A 7 -27.69 7.69 18.59
N SER A 8 -26.68 8.35 19.15
CA SER A 8 -25.79 9.32 18.54
C SER A 8 -25.40 8.97 17.10
N LYS A 9 -25.70 9.87 16.15
CA LYS A 9 -25.09 9.87 14.82
C LYS A 9 -23.59 10.12 14.98
N ALA A 10 -22.81 9.07 15.19
CA ALA A 10 -21.39 9.09 14.87
C ALA A 10 -21.29 9.46 13.38
N LYS A 11 -20.87 10.70 13.08
CA LYS A 11 -20.66 11.18 11.71
C LYS A 11 -19.75 10.17 11.00
N ARG A 12 -20.30 9.36 10.09
CA ARG A 12 -19.52 8.51 9.19
C ARG A 12 -18.73 9.43 8.26
N GLN A 13 -17.45 9.63 8.56
CA GLN A 13 -16.57 10.42 7.69
C GLN A 13 -16.32 9.59 6.42
N THR A 14 -16.55 10.21 5.27
CA THR A 14 -16.26 9.63 3.96
C THR A 14 -14.91 10.14 3.47
N PHE A 15 -14.08 9.25 2.94
CA PHE A 15 -12.73 9.58 2.52
C PHE A 15 -12.67 9.87 1.02
N GLY A 16 -12.14 11.05 0.72
CA GLY A 16 -11.74 11.61 -0.56
C GLY A 16 -10.78 10.73 -1.36
N HIS A 17 -9.63 10.50 -0.74
CA HIS A 17 -8.45 10.00 -1.41
C HIS A 17 -7.69 9.09 -0.43
N VAL A 18 -7.16 7.98 -0.93
CA VAL A 18 -6.25 7.13 -0.17
C VAL A 18 -4.88 7.14 -0.84
N VAL A 19 -3.87 7.57 -0.10
CA VAL A 19 -2.51 7.81 -0.62
C VAL A 19 -1.49 7.04 0.21
N PRO A 20 -0.82 6.02 -0.36
CA PRO A 20 0.35 5.42 0.25
C PRO A 20 1.50 6.43 0.24
N LEU A 21 2.07 6.67 1.40
CA LEU A 21 3.25 7.50 1.58
C LEU A 21 4.51 6.67 1.84
N GLY A 22 4.44 5.38 2.20
CA GLY A 22 5.66 4.57 2.20
C GLY A 22 5.64 3.26 2.96
N GLY A 23 6.85 2.74 3.21
CA GLY A 23 7.12 1.49 3.92
C GLY A 23 7.50 0.34 3.00
N SER A 24 6.51 -0.20 2.31
CA SER A 24 6.70 -1.29 1.36
C SER A 24 5.56 -1.35 0.35
N CYS A 25 5.70 -2.25 -0.63
CA CYS A 25 4.67 -2.53 -1.62
C CYS A 25 3.38 -3.11 -1.00
N LEU A 26 3.39 -3.54 0.26
CA LEU A 26 2.28 -4.21 0.95
C LEU A 26 1.04 -3.32 1.04
N VAL A 27 1.19 -2.08 1.51
CA VAL A 27 0.07 -1.12 1.61
C VAL A 27 -0.50 -0.83 0.23
N THR A 28 0.38 -0.57 -0.73
CA THR A 28 -0.01 -0.28 -2.12
C THR A 28 -0.83 -1.44 -2.69
N LYS A 29 -0.32 -2.67 -2.53
CA LYS A 29 -0.96 -3.88 -3.03
C LYS A 29 -2.30 -4.14 -2.35
N HIS A 30 -2.36 -3.95 -1.04
CA HIS A 30 -3.58 -4.14 -0.25
C HIS A 30 -4.69 -3.18 -0.68
N LEU A 31 -4.37 -1.89 -0.80
CA LEU A 31 -5.32 -0.87 -1.23
C LEU A 31 -5.75 -1.05 -2.69
N GLU A 32 -4.84 -1.48 -3.57
CA GLU A 32 -5.16 -1.86 -4.95
C GLU A 32 -6.15 -3.03 -4.99
N ASN A 33 -5.86 -4.13 -4.27
CA ASN A 33 -6.71 -5.32 -4.25
C ASN A 33 -8.13 -5.04 -3.72
N LYS A 34 -8.30 -4.00 -2.90
CA LYS A 34 -9.59 -3.58 -2.34
C LYS A 34 -10.27 -2.46 -3.12
N GLY A 35 -9.71 -2.05 -4.27
CA GLY A 35 -10.27 -0.95 -5.08
C GLY A 35 -10.28 0.41 -4.35
N LEU A 36 -9.53 0.54 -3.25
CA LEU A 36 -9.46 1.75 -2.42
C LEU A 36 -8.47 2.77 -2.98
N ARG A 37 -7.56 2.32 -3.83
CA ARG A 37 -6.57 3.16 -4.51
C ARG A 37 -7.07 3.53 -5.91
N VAL A 38 -7.33 4.82 -6.11
CA VAL A 38 -7.86 5.37 -7.37
C VAL A 38 -6.81 5.72 -8.41
N CYS A 39 -5.52 5.82 -8.05
CA CYS A 39 -4.42 6.08 -8.98
C CYS A 39 -3.05 5.82 -8.35
N LYS A 40 -1.98 5.94 -9.14
CA LYS A 40 -0.59 5.82 -8.66
C LYS A 40 -0.05 7.11 -8.04
N PHE A 41 0.54 7.00 -6.87
CA PHE A 41 1.24 8.02 -6.11
C PHE A 41 2.77 7.77 -6.08
N PRO A 42 3.58 8.77 -5.69
CA PRO A 42 5.04 8.69 -5.77
C PRO A 42 5.65 7.58 -4.93
N PHE A 43 5.04 7.25 -3.80
CA PHE A 43 5.58 6.26 -2.87
C PHE A 43 4.96 4.87 -3.04
N ASP A 44 4.24 4.66 -4.14
CA ASP A 44 3.76 3.35 -4.54
C ASP A 44 4.90 2.51 -5.11
N TRP A 45 4.91 1.21 -4.80
CA TRP A 45 5.83 0.24 -5.41
C TRP A 45 7.32 0.57 -5.23
N MET A 46 7.65 1.23 -4.12
CA MET A 46 9.00 1.56 -3.71
C MET A 46 9.19 1.32 -2.22
N TYR A 47 10.45 1.17 -1.79
CA TYR A 47 10.79 1.16 -0.38
C TYR A 47 11.10 2.59 0.08
N SER A 48 10.43 3.00 1.15
CA SER A 48 10.58 4.35 1.69
C SER A 48 10.32 4.36 3.19
N THR A 49 10.89 5.37 3.85
CA THR A 49 10.70 5.68 5.26
C THR A 49 9.99 7.02 5.39
N PRO A 50 9.37 7.33 6.54
CA PRO A 50 8.88 8.67 6.85
C PRO A 50 9.91 9.76 6.59
N TYR A 51 11.18 9.48 6.90
CA TYR A 51 12.31 10.37 6.63
C TYR A 51 12.46 10.70 5.14
N LEU A 52 12.48 9.67 4.28
CA LEU A 52 12.55 9.83 2.82
C LEU A 52 11.38 10.65 2.30
N VAL A 53 10.16 10.35 2.77
CA VAL A 53 8.94 11.06 2.37
C VAL A 53 9.03 12.54 2.73
N ARG A 54 9.43 12.84 3.97
CA ARG A 54 9.60 14.22 4.42
C ARG A 54 10.67 14.94 3.61
N HIS A 55 11.81 14.29 3.32
CA HIS A 55 12.81 14.85 2.43
C HIS A 55 12.23 15.16 1.05
N ALA A 56 11.54 14.22 0.42
CA ALA A 56 10.94 14.43 -0.90
C ALA A 56 9.90 15.56 -0.91
N LEU A 57 9.10 15.72 0.16
CA LEU A 57 8.13 16.82 0.27
C LEU A 57 8.80 18.19 0.47
N LEU A 58 9.89 18.25 1.24
CA LEU A 58 10.61 19.49 1.53
C LEU A 58 11.47 19.95 0.36
N ASP A 59 12.11 19.01 -0.33
CA ASP A 59 12.87 19.26 -1.58
C ASP A 59 11.99 19.37 -2.82
N ASP A 60 10.66 19.36 -2.65
CA ASP A 60 9.67 19.37 -3.73
C ASP A 60 10.01 18.37 -4.86
N PHE A 61 10.36 17.15 -4.47
CA PHE A 61 10.67 16.02 -5.35
C PHE A 61 11.82 16.25 -6.35
N LYS A 62 12.66 17.29 -6.18
CA LYS A 62 13.80 17.55 -7.07
C LYS A 62 14.76 16.36 -7.09
N THR A 63 15.27 15.97 -5.92
CA THR A 63 16.14 14.79 -5.78
C THR A 63 15.42 13.52 -6.22
N PHE A 64 14.13 13.37 -5.88
CA PHE A 64 13.35 12.18 -6.20
C PHE A 64 13.21 11.92 -7.70
N LEU A 65 13.12 12.99 -8.49
CA LEU A 65 12.97 12.91 -9.95
C LEU A 65 14.32 13.04 -10.70
N ASP A 66 15.43 13.15 -9.97
CA ASP A 66 16.77 13.27 -10.54
C ASP A 66 17.28 11.91 -11.03
N THR A 67 17.31 11.76 -12.36
CA THR A 67 17.76 10.52 -13.00
C THR A 67 19.25 10.27 -12.88
N ALA A 68 20.07 11.31 -12.62
CA ALA A 68 21.50 11.14 -12.37
C ALA A 68 21.76 10.39 -11.05
N LYS A 69 20.78 10.38 -10.13
CA LYS A 69 20.84 9.61 -8.89
C LYS A 69 20.41 8.15 -9.05
N CYS A 70 19.94 7.74 -10.23
CA CYS A 70 19.39 6.41 -10.47
C CYS A 70 20.41 5.48 -11.15
N GLN A 71 20.67 4.33 -10.53
CA GLN A 71 21.60 3.29 -10.99
C GLN A 71 20.91 1.93 -11.08
N ARG A 72 21.41 1.05 -11.96
CA ARG A 72 20.94 -0.33 -12.06
C ARG A 72 21.43 -1.15 -10.86
N SER A 73 20.59 -2.01 -10.28
CA SER A 73 21.06 -3.02 -9.33
C SER A 73 21.85 -4.12 -10.04
N GLU A 74 22.85 -4.71 -9.40
CA GLU A 74 23.72 -5.78 -9.94
C GLU A 74 23.01 -7.13 -10.23
N ALA A 75 21.67 -7.20 -10.14
CA ALA A 75 20.93 -8.40 -10.49
C ALA A 75 21.20 -8.85 -11.95
N LEU A 76 21.43 -10.15 -12.14
CA LEU A 76 21.82 -10.80 -13.41
C LEU A 76 20.80 -10.62 -14.55
N ASP A 77 19.53 -10.34 -14.23
CA ASP A 77 18.43 -10.22 -15.19
C ASP A 77 17.92 -8.77 -15.21
N GLU A 78 18.10 -8.07 -16.34
CA GLU A 78 17.71 -6.67 -16.53
C GLU A 78 16.21 -6.47 -16.27
N VAL A 79 15.36 -7.45 -16.60
CA VAL A 79 13.90 -7.40 -16.40
C VAL A 79 13.54 -7.48 -14.92
N LYS A 80 14.41 -8.08 -14.10
CA LYS A 80 14.26 -8.19 -12.64
C LYS A 80 15.10 -7.19 -11.85
N SER A 81 15.98 -6.42 -12.51
CA SER A 81 16.81 -5.40 -11.87
C SER A 81 15.96 -4.23 -11.36
N GLY A 82 16.01 -3.96 -10.06
CA GLY A 82 15.44 -2.75 -9.47
C GLY A 82 16.36 -1.53 -9.65
N THR A 83 15.84 -0.34 -9.36
CA THR A 83 16.65 0.88 -9.35
C THR A 83 17.21 1.15 -7.95
N ILE A 84 18.53 1.35 -7.89
CA ILE A 84 19.23 1.97 -6.76
C ILE A 84 19.16 3.48 -6.94
N HIS A 85 18.78 4.20 -5.89
CA HIS A 85 18.83 5.66 -5.88
C HIS A 85 19.93 6.11 -4.91
N THR A 86 20.98 6.77 -5.40
CA THR A 86 22.22 7.04 -4.63
C THR A 86 21.99 7.84 -3.36
N THR A 87 21.04 8.78 -3.36
CA THR A 87 20.58 9.47 -2.15
C THR A 87 19.69 8.59 -1.28
N TYR A 88 18.58 8.10 -1.83
CA TYR A 88 17.52 7.46 -1.04
C TYR A 88 17.80 6.04 -0.57
N ARG A 89 18.84 5.37 -1.08
CA ARG A 89 19.35 4.12 -0.49
C ARG A 89 19.79 4.33 0.96
N ARG A 90 20.34 5.51 1.29
CA ARG A 90 20.76 5.87 2.65
C ARG A 90 19.57 6.20 3.56
N MET A 91 18.39 6.43 3.00
CA MET A 91 17.17 6.76 3.75
C MET A 91 16.24 5.54 3.92
N GLN A 92 16.76 4.32 3.76
CA GLN A 92 16.01 3.08 3.94
C GLN A 92 15.98 2.64 5.41
N SER A 93 15.02 1.81 5.78
CA SER A 93 14.85 1.34 7.16
C SER A 93 15.97 0.40 7.64
N THR A 94 16.81 -0.09 6.72
CA THR A 94 17.94 -0.97 7.04
C THR A 94 19.14 -0.63 6.15
N LYS A 95 20.36 -0.91 6.65
CA LYS A 95 21.61 -0.70 5.89
C LYS A 95 21.75 -1.65 4.70
N ALA A 96 21.14 -2.83 4.77
CA ALA A 96 21.25 -3.86 3.73
C ALA A 96 20.40 -3.55 2.47
N LYS A 97 19.38 -2.69 2.57
CA LYS A 97 18.50 -2.37 1.44
C LYS A 97 19.06 -1.25 0.58
N ASN A 98 19.61 -1.63 -0.58
CA ASN A 98 20.15 -0.66 -1.55
C ASN A 98 19.17 -0.30 -2.68
N VAL A 99 18.29 -1.24 -3.06
CA VAL A 99 17.26 -1.00 -4.08
C VAL A 99 16.15 -0.15 -3.48
N VAL A 100 15.82 0.97 -4.12
CA VAL A 100 14.75 1.88 -3.69
C VAL A 100 13.48 1.61 -4.49
N PHE A 101 13.61 1.36 -5.79
CA PHE A 101 12.48 1.05 -6.68
C PHE A 101 12.60 -0.38 -7.22
N PRO A 102 12.04 -1.38 -6.53
CA PRO A 102 12.22 -2.80 -6.89
C PRO A 102 11.48 -3.23 -8.17
N HIS A 103 10.55 -2.41 -8.66
CA HIS A 103 9.68 -2.75 -9.79
C HIS A 103 9.76 -1.78 -10.97
N HIS A 104 10.70 -0.83 -10.93
CA HIS A 104 10.80 0.22 -11.93
C HIS A 104 12.24 0.46 -12.32
N GLN A 105 12.45 0.71 -13.60
CA GLN A 105 13.76 0.96 -14.19
C GLN A 105 13.89 2.45 -14.47
N LEU A 106 14.55 3.20 -13.59
CA LEU A 106 14.65 4.66 -13.69
C LEU A 106 16.06 5.14 -14.11
N TRP A 107 17.05 4.25 -14.17
CA TRP A 107 18.43 4.60 -14.57
C TRP A 107 18.52 4.95 -16.07
N PRO A 108 19.53 5.75 -16.48
CA PRO A 108 19.75 6.08 -17.88
C PRO A 108 19.91 4.84 -18.76
N LYS A 109 19.35 4.87 -19.97
CA LYS A 109 19.43 3.78 -20.97
C LYS A 109 18.66 2.48 -20.63
N ALA A 110 17.93 2.40 -19.51
CA ALA A 110 17.05 1.26 -19.28
C ALA A 110 15.93 1.19 -20.31
N SER A 111 15.56 -0.02 -20.75
CA SER A 111 14.51 -0.23 -21.75
C SER A 111 13.18 0.44 -21.39
N ASN A 112 12.75 0.39 -20.12
CA ASN A 112 11.50 1.01 -19.67
C ASN A 112 11.66 2.44 -19.10
N ALA A 113 12.84 3.06 -19.20
CA ALA A 113 13.15 4.31 -18.50
C ALA A 113 12.17 5.44 -18.80
N ARG A 114 11.83 5.67 -20.08
CA ARG A 114 10.91 6.74 -20.49
C ARG A 114 9.53 6.57 -19.84
N ARG A 115 8.99 5.35 -19.91
CA ARG A 115 7.67 5.01 -19.35
C ARG A 115 7.65 5.19 -17.84
N ASP A 116 8.61 4.59 -17.15
CA ASP A 116 8.65 4.56 -15.69
C ASP A 116 8.91 5.97 -15.12
N ARG A 117 9.83 6.74 -15.70
CA ARG A 117 10.07 8.16 -15.31
C ARG A 117 8.83 9.02 -15.55
N GLY A 118 8.15 8.84 -16.69
CA GLY A 118 6.89 9.52 -16.98
C GLY A 118 5.81 9.20 -15.94
N SER A 119 5.71 7.93 -15.53
CA SER A 119 4.81 7.46 -14.48
C SER A 119 5.06 8.16 -13.15
N TYR A 120 6.32 8.28 -12.71
CA TYR A 120 6.66 8.97 -11.45
C TYR A 120 6.46 10.48 -11.52
N ARG A 121 6.77 11.15 -12.64
CA ARG A 121 6.45 12.58 -12.80
C ARG A 121 4.95 12.84 -12.67
N ARG A 122 4.11 12.01 -13.30
CA ARG A 122 2.65 12.09 -13.18
C ARG A 122 2.18 11.82 -11.76
N SER A 123 2.76 10.83 -11.07
CA SER A 123 2.38 10.51 -9.70
C SER A 123 2.74 11.64 -8.72
N VAL A 124 3.89 12.31 -8.91
CA VAL A 124 4.28 13.50 -8.14
C VAL A 124 3.32 14.65 -8.40
N ALA A 125 3.02 14.94 -9.67
CA ALA A 125 2.03 15.96 -10.02
C ALA A 125 0.66 15.70 -9.38
N ARG A 126 0.21 14.44 -9.35
CA ARG A 126 -1.03 14.04 -8.67
C ARG A 126 -0.95 14.27 -7.17
N LEU A 127 0.12 13.86 -6.50
CA LEU A 127 0.28 14.10 -5.07
C LEU A 127 0.26 15.60 -4.75
N ARG A 128 0.95 16.43 -5.55
CA ARG A 128 0.91 17.90 -5.40
C ARG A 128 -0.51 18.44 -5.52
N ARG A 129 -1.30 17.98 -6.50
CA ARG A 129 -2.72 18.38 -6.63
C ARG A 129 -3.54 17.92 -5.43
N VAL A 130 -3.36 16.67 -4.99
CA VAL A 130 -4.06 16.14 -3.81
C VAL A 130 -3.74 17.00 -2.59
N LEU A 131 -2.45 17.25 -2.30
CA LEU A 131 -2.00 18.08 -1.18
C LEU A 131 -2.44 19.55 -1.30
N GLY A 132 -2.37 20.12 -2.50
CA GLY A 132 -2.77 21.51 -2.79
C GLY A 132 -4.27 21.75 -2.88
N SER A 133 -5.10 20.72 -2.92
CA SER A 133 -6.55 20.86 -2.97
C SER A 133 -7.09 21.50 -1.69
N LYS A 134 -8.08 22.38 -1.80
CA LYS A 134 -8.88 22.92 -0.69
C LYS A 134 -10.17 22.15 -0.46
N ASP A 135 -10.41 21.08 -1.23
CA ASP A 135 -11.60 20.23 -1.10
C ASP A 135 -11.78 19.82 0.36
N SER A 136 -13.01 19.98 0.85
CA SER A 136 -13.41 19.60 2.21
C SER A 136 -13.45 18.09 2.40
N LYS A 137 -13.39 17.30 1.32
CA LYS A 137 -13.24 15.86 1.38
C LYS A 137 -11.92 15.47 2.02
N VAL A 138 -12.05 14.73 3.09
CA VAL A 138 -10.96 14.25 3.93
C VAL A 138 -10.14 13.19 3.19
N ARG A 139 -8.81 13.32 3.20
CA ARG A 139 -7.86 12.39 2.55
C ARG A 139 -7.15 11.55 3.60
N THR A 140 -6.95 10.27 3.33
CA THR A 140 -6.11 9.40 4.16
C THR A 140 -4.75 9.23 3.52
N LEU A 141 -3.72 9.50 4.32
CA LEU A 141 -2.33 9.27 4.00
C LEU A 141 -1.87 8.07 4.84
N PHE A 142 -1.28 7.05 4.22
CA PHE A 142 -0.88 5.83 4.90
C PHE A 142 0.63 5.64 4.90
N VAL A 143 1.19 5.33 6.05
CA VAL A 143 2.60 4.95 6.22
C VAL A 143 2.66 3.58 6.88
N LEU A 144 3.49 2.70 6.34
CA LEU A 144 3.86 1.45 7.00
C LEU A 144 5.32 1.54 7.43
N ALA A 145 5.63 1.13 8.65
CA ALA A 145 6.99 0.82 9.07
C ALA A 145 7.02 -0.61 9.60
N VAL A 146 8.09 -1.34 9.29
CA VAL A 146 8.22 -2.75 9.67
C VAL A 146 9.29 -2.86 10.74
N ALA A 147 8.93 -3.42 11.90
CA ALA A 147 9.85 -3.72 12.99
C ALA A 147 10.25 -5.20 12.95
N GLU A 148 11.56 -5.46 13.01
CA GLU A 148 12.10 -6.81 13.12
C GLU A 148 12.31 -7.14 14.60
N GLY A 149 11.21 -7.51 15.27
CA GLY A 149 11.20 -7.81 16.69
C GLY A 149 11.10 -6.60 17.62
N GLU A 150 11.26 -6.86 18.91
CA GLU A 150 10.96 -5.93 20.00
C GLU A 150 12.01 -4.81 20.16
N GLY A 151 13.30 -5.12 20.02
CA GLY A 151 14.34 -4.08 20.03
C GLY A 151 14.21 -3.07 18.88
N SER A 152 13.81 -3.54 17.68
CA SER A 152 13.48 -2.64 16.56
C SER A 152 12.26 -1.76 16.89
N LEU A 153 11.28 -2.29 17.61
CA LEU A 153 10.08 -1.55 18.01
C LEU A 153 10.40 -0.42 18.99
N GLU A 154 11.32 -0.64 19.94
CA GLU A 154 11.75 0.41 20.87
C GLU A 154 12.32 1.62 20.12
N VAL A 155 13.15 1.38 19.10
CA VAL A 155 13.65 2.44 18.21
C VAL A 155 12.50 3.14 17.46
N LEU A 156 11.50 2.39 16.99
CA LEU A 156 10.32 3.00 16.36
C LEU A 156 9.50 3.84 17.33
N ARG A 157 9.48 3.49 18.62
CA ARG A 157 8.74 4.21 19.66
C ARG A 157 9.42 5.50 20.11
N ASP A 158 10.70 5.68 19.80
CA ASP A 158 11.45 6.87 20.20
C ASP A 158 10.80 8.17 19.67
N GLU A 159 10.50 9.08 20.58
CA GLU A 159 9.92 10.42 20.31
C GLU A 159 10.98 11.53 20.27
N HIS A 160 12.21 11.22 20.66
CA HIS A 160 13.29 12.18 20.84
C HIS A 160 14.40 12.06 19.80
N TRP A 161 14.43 10.97 19.01
CA TRP A 161 15.43 10.78 17.96
C TRP A 161 15.57 12.00 17.05
N LYS A 162 16.80 12.48 16.86
CA LYS A 162 17.12 13.61 15.97
C LYS A 162 17.99 13.15 14.80
N PRO A 163 17.68 13.57 13.57
CA PRO A 163 18.51 13.24 12.44
C PRO A 163 19.84 14.00 12.48
N PRO A 164 20.90 13.39 11.95
CA PRO A 164 22.20 14.05 11.83
C PRO A 164 22.07 15.30 10.96
N GLY A 165 22.66 16.42 11.40
CA GLY A 165 22.70 17.68 10.64
C GLY A 165 21.41 18.51 10.68
N GLN A 166 20.59 18.39 11.72
CA GLN A 166 19.31 19.10 11.81
C GLN A 166 19.49 20.64 11.83
N GLY A 167 19.34 21.27 10.67
CA GLY A 167 19.16 22.72 10.53
C GLY A 167 17.75 23.17 10.95
N LYS A 168 17.54 24.49 11.00
CA LYS A 168 16.30 25.19 11.41
C LYS A 168 15.01 24.54 10.85
N LYS A 169 13.92 24.62 11.62
CA LYS A 169 12.57 24.14 11.30
C LYS A 169 12.17 24.47 9.85
N GLY A 170 11.69 23.48 9.09
CA GLY A 170 11.22 23.65 7.70
C GLY A 170 12.28 23.43 6.61
N LYS A 171 13.56 23.22 6.95
CA LYS A 171 14.58 22.85 5.97
C LYS A 171 14.56 21.36 5.63
N CYS A 172 14.93 21.03 4.39
CA CYS A 172 15.13 19.66 3.95
C CYS A 172 16.17 18.98 4.86
N PRO A 173 15.90 17.78 5.39
CA PRO A 173 16.85 17.11 6.25
C PRO A 173 18.07 16.65 5.44
N SER A 174 19.25 16.65 6.06
CA SER A 174 20.48 16.11 5.48
C SER A 174 20.32 14.63 5.13
N VAL A 175 21.09 14.19 4.15
CA VAL A 175 21.19 12.77 3.81
C VAL A 175 21.95 12.07 4.94
N PRO A 176 21.35 11.07 5.62
CA PRO A 176 22.00 10.36 6.72
C PRO A 176 23.15 9.50 6.21
N ASP A 177 24.03 9.07 7.11
CA ASP A 177 25.21 8.32 6.69
C ASP A 177 24.89 6.94 6.15
N CYS A 178 23.94 6.28 6.79
CA CYS A 178 23.39 5.00 6.40
C CYS A 178 21.90 4.93 6.77
N GLY A 179 21.22 3.88 6.28
CA GLY A 179 19.84 3.61 6.67
C GLY A 179 19.73 3.03 8.07
N GLY A 180 18.53 3.06 8.64
CA GLY A 180 18.26 2.51 9.97
C GLY A 180 16.80 2.65 10.41
N PRO A 181 16.39 1.89 11.43
CA PRO A 181 15.02 1.89 11.95
C PRO A 181 14.59 3.26 12.52
N GLU A 182 15.54 4.07 12.99
CA GLU A 182 15.31 5.41 13.52
C GLU A 182 14.68 6.37 12.49
N LEU A 183 14.87 6.11 11.19
CA LEU A 183 14.23 6.85 10.10
C LEU A 183 12.71 6.63 10.03
N CYS A 184 12.21 5.65 10.78
CA CYS A 184 10.79 5.33 10.97
C CYS A 184 10.27 5.63 12.39
N SER A 185 11.12 6.22 13.25
CA SER A 185 10.79 6.56 14.63
C SER A 185 9.56 7.44 14.75
N ARG A 186 8.92 7.41 15.92
CA ARG A 186 7.76 8.24 16.23
C ARG A 186 8.13 9.72 16.18
N ALA A 187 9.35 10.08 16.57
CA ALA A 187 9.93 11.41 16.38
C ALA A 187 9.85 11.84 14.91
N GLU A 188 10.24 10.95 13.98
CA GLU A 188 10.22 11.25 12.56
C GLU A 188 8.80 11.27 11.96
N ILE A 189 7.90 10.42 12.46
CA ILE A 189 6.47 10.48 12.12
C ILE A 189 5.86 11.82 12.51
N LEU A 190 6.19 12.34 13.70
CA LEU A 190 5.73 13.65 14.15
C LEU A 190 6.22 14.77 13.23
N ARG A 191 7.49 14.74 12.81
CA ARG A 191 8.02 15.71 11.83
C ARG A 191 7.38 15.59 10.46
N LEU A 192 7.10 14.37 9.99
CA LEU A 192 6.37 14.15 8.75
C LEU A 192 4.95 14.71 8.86
N TYR A 193 4.27 14.49 9.98
CA TYR A 193 2.96 15.05 10.25
C TYR A 193 3.00 16.58 10.15
N GLU A 194 3.89 17.25 10.88
CA GLU A 194 4.08 18.71 10.82
C GLU A 194 4.37 19.21 9.39
N CYS A 195 5.24 18.50 8.65
CA CYS A 195 5.53 18.82 7.26
C CYS A 195 4.27 18.75 6.39
N LEU A 196 3.44 17.72 6.57
CA LEU A 196 2.16 17.58 5.87
C LEU A 196 1.16 18.67 6.26
N GLN A 197 1.14 19.11 7.52
CA GLN A 197 0.30 20.24 7.94
C GLN A 197 0.64 21.53 7.18
N GLN A 198 1.92 21.75 6.89
CA GLN A 198 2.39 22.91 6.12
C GLN A 198 2.11 22.77 4.61
N LYS A 199 2.16 21.55 4.07
CA LYS A 199 2.02 21.29 2.63
C LYS A 199 0.57 21.06 2.18
N ALA A 200 -0.29 20.56 3.06
CA ALA A 200 -1.68 20.24 2.74
C ALA A 200 -2.60 21.45 2.98
N LYS A 201 -3.32 21.90 1.95
CA LYS A 201 -4.26 23.04 2.04
C LYS A 201 -5.64 22.69 2.62
N GLY A 202 -5.88 21.43 3.00
CA GLY A 202 -7.19 20.98 3.48
C GLY A 202 -7.09 19.77 4.42
N PRO A 203 -8.23 19.15 4.77
CA PRO A 203 -8.28 18.12 5.79
C PRO A 203 -7.54 16.85 5.38
N PHE A 204 -6.88 16.20 6.33
CA PHE A 204 -6.26 14.88 6.13
C PHE A 204 -6.16 14.06 7.42
N HIS A 205 -6.10 12.74 7.28
CA HIS A 205 -5.67 11.82 8.34
C HIS A 205 -4.37 11.13 7.90
N LEU A 206 -3.35 11.19 8.73
CA LEU A 206 -2.14 10.40 8.60
C LEU A 206 -2.26 9.16 9.49
N ASP A 207 -2.36 7.99 8.86
CA ASP A 207 -2.39 6.70 9.54
C ASP A 207 -1.07 5.98 9.34
N VAL A 208 -0.47 5.61 10.46
CA VAL A 208 0.82 4.94 10.52
C VAL A 208 0.62 3.58 11.15
N VAL A 209 1.14 2.55 10.50
CA VAL A 209 1.13 1.18 11.00
C VAL A 209 2.56 0.75 11.24
N TYR A 210 2.90 0.48 12.50
CA TYR A 210 4.08 -0.26 12.89
C TYR A 210 3.74 -1.74 12.86
N LEU A 211 4.29 -2.45 11.89
CA LEU A 211 4.05 -3.86 11.66
C LEU A 211 5.20 -4.68 12.26
N LEU A 212 4.90 -5.46 13.28
CA LEU A 212 5.89 -6.24 14.01
C LEU A 212 5.91 -7.66 13.46
N LYS A 213 7.06 -8.09 12.95
CA LYS A 213 7.27 -9.48 12.52
C LYS A 213 7.45 -10.38 13.75
N SER A 214 6.85 -11.57 13.70
CA SER A 214 7.18 -12.66 14.64
C SER A 214 8.66 -13.03 14.50
N LEU A 215 9.32 -13.27 15.63
CA LEU A 215 10.70 -13.74 15.65
C LEU A 215 10.74 -15.24 15.32
N LYS A 216 11.47 -15.61 14.26
CA LYS A 216 11.66 -17.02 13.89
C LYS A 216 12.16 -17.82 15.10
N GLY A 217 11.46 -18.91 15.43
CA GLY A 217 11.92 -19.93 16.39
C GLY A 217 11.21 -19.99 17.74
N LYS A 218 10.36 -19.01 18.11
CA LYS A 218 9.57 -19.11 19.36
C LYS A 218 8.27 -19.89 19.12
N LYS A 219 8.27 -21.19 19.46
CA LYS A 219 7.10 -22.10 19.34
C LYS A 219 5.82 -21.56 20.00
N THR A 220 5.95 -20.70 21.01
CA THR A 220 4.85 -20.10 21.78
C THR A 220 4.07 -19.00 21.03
N GLU A 221 4.53 -18.52 19.87
CA GLU A 221 3.83 -17.47 19.10
C GLU A 221 2.79 -18.02 18.11
N LYS A 222 2.81 -19.31 17.78
CA LYS A 222 1.91 -19.90 16.76
C LYS A 222 0.41 -19.89 17.15
N THR A 223 0.08 -19.72 18.43
CA THR A 223 -1.30 -19.65 18.93
C THR A 223 -1.79 -18.21 19.15
N ARG A 224 -0.94 -17.19 18.97
CA ARG A 224 -1.36 -15.79 19.17
C ARG A 224 -2.25 -15.32 18.03
N THR A 225 -3.37 -14.72 18.40
CA THR A 225 -4.18 -13.89 17.48
C THR A 225 -3.45 -12.58 17.23
N PRO A 226 -3.46 -12.04 15.99
CA PRO A 226 -2.88 -10.75 15.71
C PRO A 226 -3.54 -9.68 16.57
N ARG A 227 -2.72 -8.87 17.25
CA ARG A 227 -3.19 -7.78 18.13
C ARG A 227 -2.82 -6.46 17.53
N SER A 228 -3.74 -5.50 17.59
CA SER A 228 -3.46 -4.13 17.23
C SER A 228 -3.86 -3.18 18.34
N SER A 229 -3.06 -2.14 18.55
CA SER A 229 -3.31 -1.09 19.53
C SER A 229 -2.99 0.27 18.92
N VAL A 230 -3.73 1.30 19.33
CA VAL A 230 -3.37 2.69 19.03
C VAL A 230 -2.38 3.13 20.09
N VAL A 231 -1.19 3.58 19.66
CA VAL A 231 -0.10 3.98 20.57
C VAL A 231 0.17 5.47 20.55
N LEU A 232 -0.30 6.18 19.51
CA LEU A 232 -0.26 7.63 19.45
C LEU A 232 -1.48 8.12 18.68
N GLN A 233 -2.11 9.17 19.18
CA GLN A 233 -3.15 9.90 18.46
C GLN A 233 -2.99 11.39 18.69
N ARG A 234 -2.97 12.17 17.61
CA ARG A 234 -2.95 13.65 17.65
C ARG A 234 -3.99 14.21 16.71
N ARG A 235 -4.51 15.39 17.04
CA ARG A 235 -5.45 16.13 16.21
C ARG A 235 -5.12 17.61 16.25
N SER A 236 -5.19 18.26 15.10
CA SER A 236 -5.05 19.70 14.96
C SER A 236 -6.10 20.16 13.94
N GLY A 237 -7.20 20.76 14.43
CA GLY A 237 -8.35 21.12 13.61
C GLY A 237 -8.93 19.93 12.82
N ASN A 238 -8.87 20.02 11.50
CA ASN A 238 -9.34 19.02 10.54
C ASN A 238 -8.24 18.06 10.04
N GLN A 239 -7.07 18.11 10.68
CA GLN A 239 -5.93 17.23 10.43
C GLN A 239 -5.74 16.30 11.63
N SER A 240 -5.37 15.04 11.40
CA SER A 240 -5.03 14.13 12.50
C SER A 240 -3.92 13.16 12.16
N LEU A 241 -3.28 12.64 13.21
CA LEU A 241 -2.31 11.56 13.18
C LEU A 241 -2.80 10.42 14.07
N ARG A 242 -2.66 9.19 13.59
CA ARG A 242 -2.87 7.96 14.35
C ARG A 242 -1.73 7.00 14.06
N VAL A 243 -1.07 6.51 15.10
CA VAL A 243 -0.06 5.46 15.00
C VAL A 243 -0.61 4.21 15.68
N CYS A 244 -0.58 3.11 14.96
CA CYS A 244 -0.97 1.80 15.45
C CYS A 244 0.19 0.83 15.40
N GLU A 245 0.28 0.00 16.42
CA GLU A 245 1.14 -1.18 16.40
C GLU A 245 0.28 -2.39 16.05
N MET A 246 0.81 -3.25 15.19
CA MET A 246 0.17 -4.51 14.80
C MET A 246 1.18 -5.65 14.90
N TRP A 247 0.87 -6.61 15.76
CA TRP A 247 1.65 -7.81 15.97
C TRP A 247 1.20 -8.89 15.00
N CYS A 248 2.09 -9.28 14.08
CA CYS A 248 1.82 -10.36 13.15
C CYS A 248 2.08 -11.73 13.80
N LYS A 249 1.24 -12.70 13.46
CA LYS A 249 1.43 -14.12 13.76
C LYS A 249 2.51 -14.74 12.86
N GLY A 250 2.53 -14.36 11.59
CA GLY A 250 3.45 -14.91 10.59
C GLY A 250 4.30 -13.86 9.90
N GLU A 251 5.06 -14.33 8.90
CA GLU A 251 5.88 -13.47 8.07
C GLU A 251 5.06 -12.72 7.02
N ASN A 252 5.66 -11.68 6.46
CA ASN A 252 5.17 -11.01 5.26
C ASN A 252 6.30 -10.86 4.25
N THR A 253 5.95 -10.94 2.97
CA THR A 253 6.89 -10.86 1.84
C THR A 253 7.15 -9.42 1.40
N GLY A 254 6.59 -8.42 2.10
CA GLY A 254 6.49 -7.05 1.61
C GLY A 254 5.44 -6.84 0.52
N LEU A 255 4.74 -7.91 0.08
CA LEU A 255 3.61 -7.86 -0.86
C LEU A 255 2.36 -8.56 -0.33
N ALA A 256 2.54 -9.59 0.50
CA ALA A 256 1.47 -10.35 1.10
C ALA A 256 1.86 -10.81 2.51
N PHE A 257 0.85 -11.01 3.35
CA PHE A 257 0.96 -11.77 4.60
C PHE A 257 0.92 -13.26 4.28
N ARG A 258 1.67 -14.05 5.05
CA ARG A 258 1.61 -15.51 4.96
C ARG A 258 0.35 -16.07 5.63
N GLU A 259 -0.07 -15.45 6.73
CA GLU A 259 -1.23 -15.89 7.51
C GLU A 259 -2.46 -15.03 7.16
N ASP A 260 -3.59 -15.68 6.88
CA ASP A 260 -4.86 -14.98 6.59
C ASP A 260 -5.31 -14.11 7.77
N ALA A 261 -5.05 -14.55 9.01
CA ALA A 261 -5.36 -13.78 10.21
C ALA A 261 -4.63 -12.42 10.24
N ASP A 262 -3.37 -12.37 9.82
CA ASP A 262 -2.61 -11.12 9.74
C ASP A 262 -3.17 -10.21 8.66
N MET A 263 -3.50 -10.76 7.48
CA MET A 263 -4.14 -10.00 6.41
C MET A 263 -5.46 -9.40 6.87
N LEU A 264 -6.30 -10.18 7.55
CA LEU A 264 -7.58 -9.72 8.09
C LEU A 264 -7.41 -8.65 9.17
N ALA A 265 -6.46 -8.83 10.09
CA ALA A 265 -6.16 -7.84 11.12
C ALA A 265 -5.61 -6.53 10.54
N PHE A 266 -4.72 -6.62 9.55
CA PHE A 266 -4.21 -5.46 8.82
C PHE A 266 -5.31 -4.76 8.03
N HIS A 267 -6.18 -5.54 7.37
CA HIS A 267 -7.35 -5.02 6.70
C HIS A 267 -8.22 -4.25 7.68
N LYS A 268 -8.59 -4.87 8.80
CA LYS A 268 -9.37 -4.26 9.88
C LYS A 268 -8.71 -2.97 10.40
N LEU A 269 -7.39 -2.94 10.57
CA LEU A 269 -6.70 -1.75 11.04
C LEU A 269 -6.83 -0.57 10.07
N ILE A 270 -6.71 -0.87 8.76
CA ILE A 270 -6.81 0.11 7.67
C ILE A 270 -8.27 0.53 7.42
N THR A 271 -9.24 -0.39 7.54
CA THR A 271 -10.63 -0.16 7.13
C THR A 271 -11.60 0.09 8.28
N ASP A 272 -11.39 -0.52 9.44
CA ASP A 272 -12.36 -0.71 10.52
C ASP A 272 -12.16 0.23 11.71
N SER A 273 -11.34 1.28 11.58
CA SER A 273 -11.51 2.40 12.51
C SER A 273 -12.94 2.90 12.32
N ASN A 274 -13.79 2.80 13.35
CA ASN A 274 -15.22 3.21 13.47
C ASN A 274 -15.59 4.62 12.94
N ARG A 275 -14.65 5.28 12.28
CA ARG A 275 -14.66 6.64 11.79
C ARG A 275 -14.60 6.71 10.26
N ARG A 276 -14.56 5.59 9.51
CA ARG A 276 -14.27 5.63 8.07
C ARG A 276 -15.22 4.86 7.18
N CYS A 277 -15.73 5.56 6.17
CA CYS A 277 -16.40 4.97 5.01
C CYS A 277 -15.55 5.30 3.78
N PHE A 278 -15.01 4.27 3.14
CA PHE A 278 -14.28 4.42 1.89
C PHE A 278 -15.30 4.44 0.75
N LYS A 279 -15.60 5.64 0.24
CA LYS A 279 -16.33 5.74 -1.02
C LYS A 279 -15.30 5.90 -2.14
N PRO A 280 -15.33 5.07 -3.19
CA PRO A 280 -14.57 5.34 -4.40
C PRO A 280 -14.95 6.73 -4.90
N ILE A 281 -13.96 7.58 -5.14
CA ILE A 281 -14.19 8.92 -5.67
C ILE A 281 -13.64 8.97 -7.08
N SER A 282 -14.51 9.36 -8.00
CA SER A 282 -14.09 9.73 -9.34
C SER A 282 -13.25 10.99 -9.22
N LEU A 283 -11.95 10.85 -9.48
CA LEU A 283 -11.20 11.99 -10.01
C LEU A 283 -11.85 12.30 -11.37
N ASP A 284 -11.89 13.59 -11.73
CA ASP A 284 -12.34 14.05 -13.04
C ASP A 284 -11.69 13.25 -14.17
N ALA A 285 -12.28 13.29 -15.38
CA ALA A 285 -11.78 12.52 -16.54
C ALA A 285 -10.30 12.81 -16.88
N SER A 286 -9.72 13.90 -16.37
CA SER A 286 -8.30 14.24 -16.47
C SER A 286 -7.39 13.42 -15.53
N GLY A 287 -7.91 12.92 -14.40
CA GLY A 287 -7.19 12.13 -13.39
C GLY A 287 -7.01 10.64 -13.74
N THR A 288 -7.84 10.11 -14.65
CA THR A 288 -7.81 8.70 -15.10
C THR A 288 -6.84 8.47 -16.26
N LYS A 289 -6.38 9.52 -16.97
CA LYS A 289 -5.27 9.45 -17.94
C LYS A 289 -3.97 9.12 -17.19
N GLY A 290 -3.70 7.82 -17.06
CA GLY A 290 -2.55 7.27 -16.33
C GLY A 290 -2.93 6.25 -15.25
N TYR A 291 -4.20 5.82 -15.17
CA TYR A 291 -4.65 4.70 -14.32
C TYR A 291 -4.10 3.34 -14.80
N ARG A 292 -3.73 3.25 -16.09
CA ARG A 292 -3.21 2.03 -16.72
C ARG A 292 -1.87 2.29 -17.41
N ASP A 293 -0.75 2.22 -16.70
CA ASP A 293 0.56 1.96 -17.33
C ASP A 293 0.67 0.48 -17.81
N LYS A 294 -0.46 -0.13 -18.21
CA LYS A 294 -0.55 -1.44 -18.88
C LYS A 294 -0.81 -1.30 -20.40
N GLY A 295 -0.66 -0.09 -20.96
CA GLY A 295 -1.10 0.25 -22.31
C GLY A 295 -0.05 0.28 -23.43
N ASP A 296 1.24 0.42 -23.16
CA ASP A 296 2.24 0.67 -24.22
C ASP A 296 2.85 -0.62 -24.82
N ARG A 297 2.04 -1.66 -25.07
CA ARG A 297 2.44 -2.84 -25.85
C ARG A 297 1.71 -2.91 -27.21
N LYS A 298 1.45 -1.78 -27.84
CA LYS A 298 0.94 -1.72 -29.20
C LYS A 298 1.79 -0.75 -30.02
N GLY A 299 2.88 -1.29 -30.55
CA GLY A 299 3.82 -0.65 -31.45
C GLY A 299 5.07 -1.50 -31.44
N GLU A 300 5.45 -2.03 -32.60
CA GLU A 300 6.63 -2.89 -32.83
C GLU A 300 6.47 -4.38 -32.49
N GLN A 301 5.80 -5.09 -33.39
CA GLN A 301 6.22 -6.44 -33.83
C GLN A 301 5.51 -6.77 -35.15
N LYS A 302 6.13 -6.36 -36.27
CA LYS A 302 6.07 -7.13 -37.51
C LYS A 302 7.40 -7.90 -37.60
N ASP A 303 7.29 -9.12 -38.09
CA ASP A 303 8.37 -10.05 -38.44
C ASP A 303 9.04 -10.78 -37.27
N GLN A 304 8.56 -11.98 -36.95
CA GLN A 304 9.20 -13.22 -37.41
C GLN A 304 8.45 -14.47 -36.91
N LYS A 305 8.36 -15.44 -37.81
CA LYS A 305 7.68 -16.74 -37.73
C LYS A 305 8.58 -17.76 -37.04
N GLY A 306 8.00 -18.58 -36.16
CA GLY A 306 8.38 -19.98 -35.96
C GLY A 306 9.40 -20.30 -34.86
N THR A 307 8.92 -20.79 -33.71
CA THR A 307 9.15 -22.15 -33.17
C THR A 307 8.54 -22.27 -31.77
N ARG A 308 8.10 -23.49 -31.44
CA ARG A 308 7.12 -23.82 -30.40
C ARG A 308 7.81 -24.67 -29.34
N ALA A 309 7.92 -24.20 -28.09
CA ALA A 309 7.86 -25.02 -26.87
C ALA A 309 7.95 -24.18 -25.57
N SER A 310 6.98 -24.42 -24.67
CA SER A 310 7.10 -24.43 -23.21
C SER A 310 7.53 -23.15 -22.47
N GLN A 311 6.56 -22.27 -22.19
CA GLN A 311 6.53 -21.44 -20.99
C GLN A 311 5.08 -21.29 -20.49
N THR A 312 4.79 -21.73 -19.27
CA THR A 312 3.48 -21.51 -18.63
C THR A 312 3.68 -20.77 -17.31
N GLU A 313 3.93 -19.46 -17.42
CA GLU A 313 3.73 -18.51 -16.33
C GLU A 313 2.90 -17.30 -16.80
N SER A 314 1.96 -16.91 -15.93
CA SER A 314 1.27 -15.61 -15.87
C SER A 314 0.06 -15.37 -16.80
N SER A 315 -1.12 -15.26 -16.17
CA SER A 315 -2.10 -14.19 -16.45
C SER A 315 -3.29 -14.18 -15.48
N ARG A 316 -3.08 -13.84 -14.20
CA ARG A 316 -4.18 -13.59 -13.25
C ARG A 316 -4.64 -12.12 -13.27
N ARG A 317 -5.38 -11.71 -14.32
CA ARG A 317 -6.05 -10.38 -14.48
C ARG A 317 -7.38 -10.34 -13.71
N HIS A 318 -7.65 -9.38 -12.81
CA HIS A 318 -9.01 -9.08 -12.30
C HIS A 318 -9.58 -7.91 -13.09
N GLY A 319 -10.66 -8.18 -13.84
CA GLY A 319 -11.98 -7.72 -13.44
C GLY A 319 -12.33 -6.23 -13.56
N ASP A 320 -11.49 -5.41 -14.19
CA ASP A 320 -11.80 -3.99 -14.45
C ASP A 320 -12.36 -3.75 -15.89
N GLY A 321 -13.14 -4.70 -16.38
CA GLY A 321 -13.83 -4.54 -17.66
C GLY A 321 -14.89 -5.62 -17.80
N LYS A 322 -16.16 -5.25 -17.91
CA LYS A 322 -17.37 -6.12 -18.00
C LYS A 322 -17.54 -7.20 -16.90
N ASP A 323 -16.48 -7.84 -16.44
CA ASP A 323 -16.42 -8.98 -15.51
C ASP A 323 -16.86 -8.67 -14.09
N GLY A 324 -16.59 -7.47 -13.53
CA GLY A 324 -17.05 -7.14 -12.18
C GLY A 324 -18.58 -7.16 -12.04
N LYS A 325 -19.29 -6.84 -13.13
CA LYS A 325 -20.75 -6.92 -13.24
C LYS A 325 -21.24 -8.30 -13.67
N ARG A 326 -20.34 -9.22 -14.02
CA ARG A 326 -20.70 -10.57 -14.45
C ARG A 326 -21.40 -11.26 -13.30
N LYS A 327 -22.61 -11.72 -13.59
CA LYS A 327 -23.44 -12.40 -12.61
C LYS A 327 -22.88 -13.79 -12.36
N LEU A 328 -23.02 -14.24 -11.13
CA LEU A 328 -22.62 -15.57 -10.72
C LEU A 328 -23.67 -16.15 -9.77
N ARG A 329 -23.66 -17.48 -9.65
CA ARG A 329 -24.50 -18.23 -8.74
C ARG A 329 -23.65 -19.34 -8.13
N PHE A 330 -23.63 -19.42 -6.80
CA PHE A 330 -22.97 -20.50 -6.09
C PHE A 330 -23.95 -21.62 -5.76
N VAL A 331 -23.44 -22.84 -5.61
CA VAL A 331 -24.19 -23.93 -4.99
C VAL A 331 -24.42 -23.57 -3.53
N TRP A 332 -25.68 -23.61 -3.09
CA TRP A 332 -26.08 -23.14 -1.76
C TRP A 332 -25.52 -23.99 -0.63
N ALA A 333 -25.56 -25.31 -0.81
CA ALA A 333 -24.87 -26.26 0.06
C ALA A 333 -23.37 -26.18 -0.23
N ASN A 334 -22.59 -25.92 0.81
CA ASN A 334 -21.15 -25.73 0.68
C ASN A 334 -20.46 -27.07 0.41
N PRO A 335 -19.88 -27.27 -0.78
CA PRO A 335 -19.31 -28.55 -1.19
C PRO A 335 -17.86 -28.72 -0.68
N LYS A 336 -17.33 -27.76 0.07
CA LYS A 336 -15.97 -27.81 0.62
C LYS A 336 -15.92 -28.70 1.85
N THR A 337 -14.74 -29.21 2.18
CA THR A 337 -14.51 -30.00 3.38
C THR A 337 -14.86 -29.19 4.64
N LYS A 338 -15.86 -29.66 5.41
CA LYS A 338 -16.32 -29.02 6.64
C LYS A 338 -15.14 -28.79 7.60
N GLY A 339 -15.05 -27.58 8.15
CA GLY A 339 -13.96 -27.17 9.05
C GLY A 339 -12.74 -26.55 8.35
N SER A 340 -12.57 -26.71 7.04
CA SER A 340 -11.47 -26.08 6.29
C SER A 340 -11.66 -24.57 6.13
N GLU A 341 -10.56 -23.83 5.90
CA GLU A 341 -10.61 -22.39 5.62
C GLU A 341 -11.37 -22.08 4.32
N ALA A 342 -11.26 -22.96 3.30
CA ALA A 342 -12.05 -22.84 2.08
C ALA A 342 -13.55 -22.94 2.37
N HIS A 343 -13.97 -23.85 3.26
CA HIS A 343 -15.35 -23.96 3.70
C HIS A 343 -15.82 -22.68 4.39
N LYS A 344 -15.01 -22.11 5.31
CA LYS A 344 -15.36 -20.87 6.01
C LYS A 344 -15.51 -19.69 5.04
N ARG A 345 -14.60 -19.51 4.08
CA ARG A 345 -14.71 -18.44 3.07
C ARG A 345 -15.93 -18.64 2.17
N TYR A 346 -16.18 -19.89 1.74
CA TYR A 346 -17.32 -20.23 0.89
C TYR A 346 -18.66 -19.87 1.55
N GLU A 347 -18.81 -20.12 2.87
CA GLU A 347 -20.02 -19.68 3.61
C GLU A 347 -20.30 -18.18 3.53
N VAL A 348 -19.24 -17.37 3.42
CA VAL A 348 -19.35 -15.91 3.35
C VAL A 348 -19.69 -15.46 1.92
N TYR A 349 -18.87 -15.85 0.94
CA TYR A 349 -19.03 -15.32 -0.43
C TYR A 349 -20.09 -16.04 -1.26
N LYS A 350 -20.64 -17.21 -0.84
CA LYS A 350 -21.70 -17.90 -1.60
C LYS A 350 -22.99 -17.08 -1.78
N LYS A 351 -23.14 -16.01 -1.00
CA LYS A 351 -24.25 -15.05 -1.09
C LYS A 351 -24.05 -13.99 -2.18
N ALA A 352 -22.85 -13.89 -2.75
CA ALA A 352 -22.56 -12.96 -3.82
C ALA A 352 -23.37 -13.29 -5.08
N LYS A 353 -23.80 -12.25 -5.79
CA LYS A 353 -24.52 -12.31 -7.07
C LYS A 353 -23.67 -11.85 -8.23
N THR A 354 -22.55 -11.19 -7.97
CA THR A 354 -21.61 -10.70 -8.97
C THR A 354 -20.18 -11.01 -8.57
N VAL A 355 -19.27 -11.02 -9.55
CA VAL A 355 -17.83 -11.14 -9.29
C VAL A 355 -17.35 -10.04 -8.34
N GLY A 356 -17.87 -8.81 -8.46
CA GLY A 356 -17.56 -7.72 -7.53
C GLY A 356 -17.94 -8.06 -6.09
N GLU A 357 -19.20 -8.42 -5.85
CA GLU A 357 -19.69 -8.79 -4.51
C GLU A 357 -18.94 -9.97 -3.92
N PHE A 358 -18.56 -10.96 -4.74
CA PHE A 358 -17.76 -12.10 -4.31
C PHE A 358 -16.41 -11.67 -3.72
N LEU A 359 -15.72 -10.72 -4.37
CA LEU A 359 -14.44 -10.20 -3.90
C LEU A 359 -14.60 -9.32 -2.66
N ASP A 360 -15.69 -8.56 -2.60
CA ASP A 360 -16.02 -7.72 -1.44
C ASP A 360 -16.28 -8.57 -0.19
N LEU A 361 -16.91 -9.74 -0.36
CA LEU A 361 -17.15 -10.72 0.69
C LEU A 361 -15.92 -11.57 1.05
N GLY A 362 -14.74 -11.22 0.56
CA GLY A 362 -13.48 -11.87 0.92
C GLY A 362 -13.12 -13.09 0.08
N GLY A 363 -13.86 -13.34 -1.00
CA GLY A 363 -13.46 -14.30 -2.02
C GLY A 363 -12.18 -13.86 -2.74
N VAL A 364 -11.38 -14.82 -3.20
CA VAL A 364 -10.20 -14.55 -4.03
C VAL A 364 -10.34 -15.18 -5.41
N LYS A 365 -9.56 -14.71 -6.40
CA LYS A 365 -9.52 -15.30 -7.76
C LYS A 365 -9.36 -16.82 -7.78
N GLY A 366 -8.52 -17.32 -6.88
CA GLY A 366 -8.24 -18.75 -6.78
C GLY A 366 -9.50 -19.53 -6.46
N ASP A 367 -10.30 -19.02 -5.52
CA ASP A 367 -11.60 -19.58 -5.16
C ASP A 367 -12.54 -19.53 -6.39
N LEU A 368 -12.67 -18.40 -7.11
CA LEU A 368 -13.49 -18.30 -8.34
C LEU A 368 -13.13 -19.36 -9.40
N LEU A 369 -11.83 -19.50 -9.73
CA LEU A 369 -11.39 -20.44 -10.76
C LEU A 369 -11.59 -21.90 -10.31
N PHE A 370 -11.26 -22.18 -9.05
CA PHE A 370 -11.42 -23.51 -8.48
C PHE A 370 -12.90 -23.91 -8.39
N ASP A 371 -13.74 -23.00 -7.90
CA ASP A 371 -15.17 -23.22 -7.73
C ASP A 371 -15.88 -23.37 -9.07
N GLN A 372 -15.48 -22.59 -10.08
CA GLN A 372 -15.99 -22.76 -11.45
C GLN A 372 -15.58 -24.14 -12.02
N ALA A 373 -14.31 -24.51 -11.89
CA ALA A 373 -13.79 -25.78 -12.43
C ALA A 373 -14.42 -27.02 -11.75
N ARG A 374 -14.94 -26.87 -10.53
CA ARG A 374 -15.61 -27.94 -9.77
C ARG A 374 -17.15 -27.84 -9.81
N GLY A 375 -17.71 -26.88 -10.55
CA GLY A 375 -19.16 -26.67 -10.64
C GLY A 375 -19.80 -26.14 -9.34
N PHE A 376 -19.00 -25.59 -8.43
CA PHE A 376 -19.49 -24.96 -7.20
C PHE A 376 -20.02 -23.55 -7.44
N LEU A 377 -19.63 -22.94 -8.57
CA LEU A 377 -20.20 -21.70 -9.06
C LEU A 377 -20.46 -21.78 -10.56
N THR A 378 -21.48 -21.06 -11.01
CA THR A 378 -21.80 -20.88 -12.42
C THR A 378 -21.87 -19.38 -12.73
N PHE A 379 -21.27 -18.97 -13.84
CA PHE A 379 -21.47 -17.62 -14.37
C PHE A 379 -22.79 -17.56 -15.12
N LEU A 380 -23.57 -16.50 -14.88
CA LEU A 380 -24.87 -16.26 -15.51
C LEU A 380 -24.77 -15.28 -16.68
#